data_AF-A0A0F9JLT8-F1
#
_entry.id   AF-A0A0F9JLT8-F1
#
_cell.length_a   1.000
_cell.length_b   1.000
_cell.length_c   1.000
_cell.angle_alpha   90.00
_cell.angle_beta   90.00
_cell.angle_gamma   90.00
#
_symmetry.space_group_name_H-M   'P 1'
#
loop_
_entity.id
_entity.type
_entity.pdbx_description
1 polymer ?
#
loop_
_entity_poly.entity_id
_entity_poly.type
_entity_poly.pdbx_seq_one_letter_code
_entity_poly.pdbx_strand_id
1 'polypeptide(L)'
;MRRIFLISSIALLVVLAGLITWKPHLWLLALLIVPFILLGLSDYFQKTDAIKRTYPLMGRITNLLEKQRHVLQETVLLNRTEGMPFNWIQKEIVYKRASDEKKSQPFGTQCS
;
A
#
# COMPACT_ATOMS: atom_id res chain seq x y z
N MET A 1 9.13 12.09 15.66
CA MET A 1 8.48 11.96 14.34
C MET A 1 7.73 13.22 13.91
N ARG A 2 6.71 13.69 14.64
CA ARG A 2 5.97 14.94 14.34
C ARG A 2 6.84 16.18 14.11
N ARG A 3 7.76 16.47 15.04
CA ARG A 3 8.69 17.60 14.93
C ARG A 3 9.67 17.43 13.77
N ILE A 4 10.10 16.19 13.51
CA ILE A 4 11.00 15.85 12.40
C ILE A 4 10.31 16.16 11.07
N PHE A 5 9.03 15.82 10.93
CA PHE A 5 8.25 16.15 9.75
C PHE A 5 8.09 17.66 9.53
N LEU A 6 7.83 18.41 10.60
CA LEU A 6 7.76 19.88 10.51
C LEU A 6 9.11 20.46 10.08
N ILE A 7 10.20 20.03 10.71
CA ILE A 7 11.56 20.47 10.37
C ILE A 7 11.91 20.11 8.92
N SER A 8 11.62 18.89 8.48
CA SER A 8 11.90 18.47 7.11
C SER A 8 11.06 19.23 6.08
N SER A 9 9.79 19.49 6.38
CA SER A 9 8.88 20.25 5.52
C SER A 9 9.33 21.71 5.37
N ILE A 10 9.71 22.35 6.49
CA ILE A 10 10.25 23.71 6.51
C ILE A 10 11.58 23.77 5.75
N ALA A 11 12.49 22.82 5.99
CA ALA A 11 13.76 22.75 5.26
C ALA A 11 13.55 22.60 3.75
N LEU A 12 12.60 21.76 3.33
CA LEU A 12 12.28 21.56 1.91
C LEU A 12 11.73 22.85 1.27
N LEU A 13 10.88 23.60 1.98
CA LEU A 13 10.37 24.89 1.52
C LEU A 13 11.48 25.93 1.38
N VAL A 14 12.44 25.98 2.32
CA VAL A 14 13.59 26.89 2.26
C VAL A 14 14.49 26.57 1.06
N VAL A 15 14.76 25.30 0.80
CA VAL A 15 15.53 24.85 -0.36
C VAL A 15 14.82 25.21 -1.66
N LEU A 16 13.51 24.99 -1.74
CA LEU A 16 12.70 25.38 -2.90
C LEU A 16 12.71 26.89 -3.14
N ALA A 17 12.56 27.70 -2.08
CA ALA A 17 12.63 29.14 -2.18
C ALA A 17 14.01 29.61 -2.71
N GLY A 18 15.11 29.03 -2.22
CA GLY A 18 16.46 29.31 -2.72
C GLY A 18 16.70 28.87 -4.16
N LEU A 19 16.07 27.78 -4.61
CA LEU A 19 16.16 27.32 -6.01
C LEU A 19 15.39 28.25 -6.97
N ILE A 20 14.23 28.76 -6.54
CA ILE A 20 13.40 29.68 -7.32
C ILE A 20 14.11 31.03 -7.52
N THR A 21 14.82 31.55 -6.50
CA THR A 21 15.55 32.82 -6.63
C THR A 21 16.72 32.71 -7.61
N TRP A 22 17.35 31.54 -7.73
CA TRP A 22 18.45 31.33 -8.68
C TRP A 22 17.96 31.01 -10.09
N LYS A 23 16.90 30.19 -10.22
CA LYS A 23 16.27 29.85 -11.51
C LYS A 23 14.75 29.96 -11.43
N PRO A 24 14.15 31.08 -11.87
CA PRO A 24 12.71 31.29 -11.79
C PRO A 24 11.88 30.31 -12.64
N HIS A 25 12.48 29.66 -13.65
CA HIS A 25 11.81 28.62 -14.46
C HIS A 25 11.46 27.34 -13.66
N LEU A 26 12.05 27.13 -12.48
CA LEU A 26 11.75 25.98 -11.63
C LEU A 26 10.46 26.13 -10.82
N TRP A 27 9.68 27.20 -11.04
CA TRP A 27 8.43 27.44 -10.34
C TRP A 27 7.39 26.31 -10.55
N LEU A 28 7.44 25.62 -11.69
CA LEU A 28 6.63 24.41 -11.95
C LEU A 28 6.90 23.30 -10.93
N LEU A 29 8.14 23.13 -10.49
CA LEU A 29 8.50 22.13 -9.47
C LEU A 29 7.88 22.49 -8.11
N ALA A 30 7.88 23.78 -7.77
CA ALA A 30 7.23 24.27 -6.57
C ALA A 30 5.71 24.05 -6.60
N LEU A 31 5.07 24.26 -7.76
CA LEU A 31 3.65 24.00 -7.94
C LEU A 31 3.26 22.53 -7.69
N LEU A 32 4.15 21.58 -7.96
CA LEU A 32 3.94 20.17 -7.66
C LEU A 32 4.16 19.83 -6.17
N ILE A 33 5.17 20.43 -5.54
CA ILE A 33 5.61 20.04 -4.19
C ILE A 33 4.78 20.72 -3.10
N VAL A 34 4.42 22.00 -3.28
CA VAL A 34 3.60 22.76 -2.34
C VAL A 34 2.28 22.07 -1.97
N PRO A 35 1.46 21.54 -2.90
CA PRO A 35 0.23 20.83 -2.52
C PRO A 35 0.51 19.54 -1.74
N PHE A 36 1.63 18.87 -1.99
CA PHE A 36 2.05 17.69 -1.22
C PHE A 36 2.35 18.04 0.24
N ILE A 37 3.01 19.17 0.46
CA ILE A 37 3.29 19.71 1.80
C ILE A 37 1.98 20.13 2.49
N LEU A 38 1.08 20.80 1.78
CA LEU A 38 -0.24 21.20 2.29
C LEU A 38 -1.08 19.99 2.70
N LEU A 39 -1.08 18.92 1.91
CA LEU A 39 -1.74 17.66 2.27
C LEU A 39 -1.14 17.06 3.55
N GLY A 40 0.18 17.03 3.67
CA GLY A 40 0.85 16.56 4.88
C GLY A 40 0.56 17.41 6.12
N LEU A 41 0.41 18.74 5.95
CA LEU A 41 -0.03 19.65 7.01
C LEU A 41 -1.49 19.42 7.39
N SER A 42 -2.38 19.20 6.42
CA SER A 42 -3.78 18.83 6.68
C SER A 42 -3.87 17.53 7.48
N ASP A 43 -3.10 16.51 7.12
CA ASP A 43 -3.02 15.24 7.86
C ASP A 43 -2.45 15.44 9.28
N TYR A 44 -1.58 16.44 9.49
CA TYR A 44 -1.05 16.79 10.81
C TYR A 44 -2.12 17.42 11.72
N PHE A 45 -2.96 18.31 11.18
CA PHE A 45 -4.04 18.96 11.92
C PHE A 45 -5.26 18.06 12.13
N GLN A 46 -5.44 17.04 11.28
CA GLN A 46 -6.55 16.11 11.41
C GLN A 46 -6.45 15.31 12.72
N LYS A 47 -7.44 15.50 13.62
CA LYS A 47 -7.50 14.85 14.94
C LYS A 47 -8.04 13.41 14.91
N THR A 48 -8.64 12.99 13.80
CA THR A 48 -9.41 11.75 13.70
C THR A 48 -8.55 10.49 13.78
N ASP A 49 -7.35 10.48 13.18
CA ASP A 49 -6.49 9.29 13.11
C ASP A 49 -5.15 9.52 13.82
N ALA A 50 -4.95 8.88 14.97
CA ALA A 50 -3.70 8.99 15.76
C ALA A 50 -2.44 8.57 14.99
N ILE A 51 -2.59 7.65 14.02
CA ILE A 51 -1.51 7.14 13.16
C ILE A 51 -1.08 8.19 12.14
N LYS A 52 -2.01 8.77 11.37
CA LYS A 52 -1.75 9.87 10.42
C LYS A 52 -1.14 11.09 11.10
N ARG A 53 -1.58 11.35 12.34
CA ARG A 53 -1.10 12.45 13.18
C ARG A 53 0.37 12.27 13.58
N THR A 54 0.88 11.04 13.68
CA THR A 54 2.27 10.73 14.11
C THR A 54 3.22 10.56 12.91
N TYR A 55 2.68 10.09 11.79
CA TYR A 55 3.38 9.89 10.52
C TYR A 55 2.58 10.55 9.38
N PRO A 56 2.62 11.89 9.25
CA PRO A 56 2.01 12.58 8.11
C PRO A 56 2.60 12.05 6.79
N LEU A 57 1.79 11.95 5.73
CA LEU A 57 2.05 11.23 4.46
C LEU A 57 2.19 9.70 4.59
N MET A 58 3.11 9.23 5.43
CA MET A 58 3.39 7.80 5.61
C MET A 58 2.18 7.03 6.18
N GLY A 59 1.40 7.67 7.07
CA GLY A 59 0.21 7.06 7.65
C GLY A 59 -0.90 6.76 6.64
N ARG A 60 -0.92 7.46 5.48
CA ARG A 60 -1.82 7.13 4.37
C ARG A 60 -1.36 5.84 3.68
N ILE A 61 -0.05 5.65 3.51
CA ILE A 61 0.54 4.41 2.98
C ILE A 61 0.29 3.26 3.95
N THR A 62 0.51 3.46 5.24
CA THR A 62 0.22 2.43 6.26
C THR A 62 -1.24 2.02 6.24
N ASN A 63 -2.19 2.96 6.10
CA ASN A 63 -3.61 2.63 5.98
C ASN A 63 -3.92 1.84 4.70
N LEU A 64 -3.29 2.18 3.57
CA LEU A 64 -3.42 1.39 2.34
C LEU A 64 -2.85 -0.03 2.50
N LEU A 65 -1.70 -0.16 3.16
CA LEU A 65 -1.09 -1.46 3.46
C LEU A 65 -1.94 -2.27 4.44
N GLU A 66 -2.55 -1.63 5.44
CA GLU A 66 -3.48 -2.28 6.37
C GLU A 66 -4.69 -2.85 5.62
N LYS A 67 -5.23 -2.13 4.63
CA LYS A 67 -6.31 -2.66 3.77
C LYS A 67 -5.86 -3.85 2.93
N GLN A 68 -4.63 -3.80 2.42
CA GLN A 68 -4.03 -4.86 1.61
C GLN A 68 -3.56 -6.05 2.47
N ARG A 69 -3.42 -5.86 3.79
CA ARG A 69 -2.90 -6.87 4.72
C ARG A 69 -3.65 -8.19 4.63
N HIS A 70 -4.97 -8.17 4.57
CA HIS A 70 -5.77 -9.38 4.45
C HIS A 70 -5.47 -10.14 3.16
N VAL A 71 -5.40 -9.44 2.03
CA VAL A 71 -5.13 -10.02 0.70
C VAL A 71 -3.73 -10.62 0.64
N LEU A 72 -2.74 -9.91 1.19
CA LEU A 72 -1.36 -10.40 1.25
C LEU A 72 -1.22 -11.62 2.17
N GLN A 73 -1.87 -11.58 3.34
CA GLN A 73 -1.91 -12.69 4.28
C GLN A 73 -2.61 -13.91 3.66
N GLU A 74 -3.70 -13.71 2.96
CA GLU A 74 -4.42 -14.77 2.26
C GLU A 74 -3.61 -15.34 1.09
N THR A 75 -2.96 -14.51 0.27
CA THR A 75 -2.28 -15.00 -0.95
C THR A 75 -0.90 -15.62 -0.66
N VAL A 76 -0.17 -15.10 0.33
CA VAL A 76 1.20 -15.53 0.63
C VAL A 76 1.23 -16.57 1.75
N LEU A 77 0.36 -16.44 2.76
CA LEU A 77 0.40 -17.32 3.94
C LEU A 77 -0.65 -18.42 3.90
N LEU A 78 -1.82 -18.23 3.27
CA LEU A 78 -2.72 -19.37 3.08
C LEU A 78 -2.14 -20.26 2.00
N ASN A 79 -1.73 -21.44 2.43
CA ASN A 79 -1.32 -22.47 1.51
C ASN A 79 -2.52 -22.86 0.65
N ARG A 80 -2.21 -23.28 -0.56
CA ARG A 80 -3.09 -23.95 -1.49
C ARG A 80 -3.73 -25.25 -0.91
N THR A 81 -3.56 -25.55 0.37
CA THR A 81 -4.15 -26.69 1.07
C THR A 81 -5.05 -26.28 2.21
N GLU A 82 -4.92 -25.04 2.70
CA GLU A 82 -5.54 -24.56 3.93
C GLU A 82 -6.61 -23.53 3.60
N GLY A 83 -7.80 -24.01 3.26
CA GLY A 83 -8.99 -23.18 3.08
C GLY A 83 -10.20 -23.85 3.71
N MET A 84 -10.83 -23.18 4.68
CA MET A 84 -12.15 -23.57 5.21
C MET A 84 -13.25 -22.77 4.51
N PRO A 85 -14.42 -23.36 4.19
CA PRO A 85 -14.77 -24.78 4.28
C PRO A 85 -14.25 -25.62 3.09
N PHE A 86 -13.86 -24.99 1.97
CA PHE A 86 -13.35 -25.68 0.79
C PHE A 86 -12.07 -25.01 0.27
N ASN A 87 -11.04 -25.81 0.07
CA ASN A 87 -9.77 -25.40 -0.48
C ASN A 87 -9.85 -25.22 -2.02
N TRP A 88 -8.98 -24.39 -2.63
CA TRP A 88 -9.00 -24.14 -4.08
C TRP A 88 -8.77 -25.42 -4.91
N ILE A 89 -7.98 -26.40 -4.42
CA ILE A 89 -7.80 -27.70 -5.09
C ILE A 89 -9.15 -28.39 -5.27
N GLN A 90 -9.99 -28.38 -4.22
CA GLN A 90 -11.31 -29.00 -4.26
C GLN A 90 -12.23 -28.28 -5.26
N LYS A 91 -12.19 -26.93 -5.28
CA LYS A 91 -12.95 -26.13 -6.26
C LYS A 91 -12.51 -26.42 -7.69
N GLU A 92 -11.21 -26.50 -7.95
CA GLU A 92 -10.66 -26.80 -9.28
C GLU A 92 -11.08 -28.19 -9.76
N ILE A 93 -11.05 -29.19 -8.87
CA ILE A 93 -11.51 -30.54 -9.18
C ILE A 93 -13.01 -30.54 -9.56
N VAL A 94 -13.85 -29.80 -8.83
CA VAL A 94 -15.28 -29.69 -9.15
C VAL A 94 -15.49 -29.02 -10.51
N TYR A 95 -14.78 -27.92 -10.80
CA TYR A 95 -14.90 -27.24 -12.10
C TYR A 95 -14.43 -28.11 -13.28
N LYS A 96 -13.32 -28.83 -13.11
CA LYS A 96 -12.83 -29.77 -14.14
C LYS A 96 -13.83 -30.89 -14.39
N ARG A 97 -14.45 -31.43 -13.34
CA ARG A 97 -15.52 -32.45 -13.46
C ARG A 97 -16.79 -31.90 -14.09
N ALA A 98 -17.18 -30.68 -13.74
CA ALA A 98 -18.37 -30.02 -14.30
C ALA A 98 -18.22 -29.70 -15.80
N SER A 99 -16.98 -29.50 -16.26
CA SER A 99 -16.67 -29.22 -17.67
C SER A 99 -16.49 -30.48 -18.53
N ASP A 100 -16.81 -31.67 -17.99
CA ASP A 100 -16.66 -33.01 -18.61
C ASP A 100 -15.25 -33.31 -19.17
N GLU A 101 -14.22 -32.61 -18.68
CA GLU A 101 -12.84 -32.95 -19.00
C GLU A 101 -12.45 -34.24 -18.25
N LYS A 102 -12.67 -35.40 -18.89
CA LYS A 102 -12.14 -36.70 -18.44
C LYS A 102 -10.62 -36.63 -18.34
N LYS A 103 -10.09 -36.46 -17.12
CA LYS A 103 -8.67 -36.71 -16.82
C LYS A 103 -8.56 -37.57 -15.57
N SER A 104 -8.18 -38.82 -15.79
CA SER A 104 -7.68 -39.71 -14.75
C SER A 104 -6.47 -39.04 -14.08
N GLN A 105 -6.65 -38.48 -12.89
CA GLN A 105 -5.56 -37.92 -12.12
C GLN A 105 -4.94 -39.06 -11.28
N PRO A 106 -3.69 -39.48 -11.55
CA PRO A 106 -3.04 -40.47 -10.71
C PRO A 106 -2.82 -39.92 -9.30
N PHE A 107 -3.01 -40.75 -8.28
CA PHE A 107 -2.88 -40.45 -6.84
C PHE A 107 -1.43 -40.16 -6.38
N GLY A 108 -0.51 -39.88 -7.30
CA GLY A 108 0.86 -39.54 -6.95
C GLY A 108 0.90 -38.28 -6.10
N THR A 109 1.59 -38.34 -4.97
CA THR A 109 1.85 -37.22 -4.08
C THR A 109 2.37 -36.04 -4.88
N GLN A 110 1.63 -34.93 -4.87
CA GLN A 110 2.19 -33.64 -5.22
C GLN A 110 3.15 -33.29 -4.09
N CYS A 111 4.42 -33.66 -4.24
CA CYS A 111 5.45 -33.25 -3.30
C CYS A 111 5.45 -31.72 -3.25
N SER A 112 5.36 -31.24 -2.01
CA SER A 112 5.34 -29.83 -1.60
C SER A 112 6.50 -29.02 -2.15
#